data_AF-A0A9P0EKI7-F1
#
_entry.id   AF-A0A9P0EKI7-F1
#
_cell.length_a   1.000
_cell.length_b   1.000
_cell.length_c   1.000
_cell.angle_alpha   90.00
_cell.angle_beta   90.00
_cell.angle_gamma   90.00
#
_symmetry.space_group_name_H-M   'P 1'
#
loop_
_entity.id
_entity.type
_entity.pdbx_description
1 polymer ?
#
loop_
_entity_poly.entity_id
_entity_poly.type
_entity_poly.pdbx_seq_one_letter_code
_entity_poly.pdbx_strand_id
1 'polypeptide(L)'
;MPRTRSTKNDSAETKGEASSKSSVSKYPLGAKNEKPPTVFILPKKATQDARIVNLPNPRNAKPSRYLVCPTTGIYEFTKISAPKSMPRSWLIESNGVEDASDTSKTNNSRGQVASSADLYVATTIDPLFFVLPALVHADSSRKAEEKRRLFMTIYDHLDKLETEESHMSEILRWEGTRSLLESRMAAVCDTADGGGDIMFRLNEKKLFAIILNKARKMCQGGLAPSMEEKFVTKALEAPVQVSSQRSSDSKQAKSSTEKGPGSGESTPQTESADSQSTTATSQSDLSADSQASTAATSVEDDGDVVSAVKVSDDVVHLQRLRTAFSFISSRYLTSSLATQLSSSLADQTTSGIDFAPLDAYYTELAKLRAEAAASRAIGDYTKKRGLDAEEEEARAEKKRKLEEEKKKKASESRASKELKKVNTAGMMKLSAFFKKK
;
A
#
# COMPACT_ATOMS: atom_id res chain seq x y z
N MET A 1 -20.74 -73.80 -13.48
CA MET A 1 -20.42 -74.78 -12.40
C MET A 1 -19.09 -74.38 -11.76
N PRO A 2 -18.69 -75.00 -10.63
CA PRO A 2 -18.81 -74.51 -9.25
C PRO A 2 -17.64 -73.54 -8.86
N ARG A 3 -17.48 -73.01 -7.64
CA ARG A 3 -18.21 -73.08 -6.36
C ARG A 3 -17.99 -71.77 -5.58
N THR A 4 -18.82 -71.51 -4.57
CA THR A 4 -18.62 -70.41 -3.59
C THR A 4 -17.65 -70.82 -2.46
N ARG A 5 -17.01 -69.84 -1.79
CA ARG A 5 -17.22 -69.54 -0.34
C ARG A 5 -16.43 -68.30 0.11
N SER A 6 -16.98 -67.57 1.08
CA SER A 6 -16.29 -66.53 1.87
C SER A 6 -15.88 -67.05 3.25
N THR A 7 -14.66 -66.73 3.70
CA THR A 7 -14.24 -66.88 5.10
C THR A 7 -13.34 -65.72 5.53
N LYS A 8 -13.70 -65.04 6.62
CA LYS A 8 -12.83 -64.15 7.39
C LYS A 8 -12.20 -64.96 8.53
N ASN A 9 -10.97 -64.66 8.92
CA ASN A 9 -10.54 -64.59 10.32
C ASN A 9 -9.21 -63.85 10.43
N ASP A 10 -8.92 -63.35 11.63
CA ASP A 10 -7.91 -62.34 11.90
C ASP A 10 -6.54 -62.92 12.25
N SER A 11 -5.45 -62.17 12.04
CA SER A 11 -4.31 -62.11 12.99
C SER A 11 -3.26 -61.05 12.62
N ALA A 12 -2.71 -60.43 13.68
CA ALA A 12 -1.40 -59.78 13.82
C ALA A 12 -1.02 -58.58 12.92
N GLU A 13 -0.56 -57.53 13.59
CA GLU A 13 0.04 -56.32 13.03
C GLU A 13 1.42 -56.58 12.40
N THR A 14 1.82 -55.73 11.46
CA THR A 14 3.06 -54.91 11.51
C THR A 14 3.44 -54.41 10.11
N LYS A 15 3.08 -53.16 9.81
CA LYS A 15 3.66 -52.28 8.77
C LYS A 15 3.23 -50.86 9.17
N GLY A 16 4.11 -49.87 9.23
CA GLY A 16 5.40 -49.75 8.56
C GLY A 16 5.32 -48.52 7.67
N GLU A 17 5.27 -47.35 8.29
CA GLU A 17 4.93 -46.09 7.63
C GLU A 17 6.01 -45.68 6.61
N ALA A 18 5.57 -45.34 5.40
CA ALA A 18 6.47 -45.21 4.26
C ALA A 18 7.17 -43.85 4.25
N SER A 19 8.43 -43.81 4.71
CA SER A 19 9.28 -42.61 4.66
C SER A 19 9.46 -42.11 3.22
N SER A 20 8.99 -40.90 2.93
CA SER A 20 9.23 -40.23 1.66
C SER A 20 10.73 -39.89 1.51
N LYS A 21 11.34 -40.36 0.41
CA LYS A 21 12.78 -40.16 0.15
C LYS A 21 13.05 -38.71 -0.23
N SER A 22 13.51 -37.90 0.73
CA SER A 22 14.15 -36.61 0.44
C SER A 22 15.50 -36.84 -0.24
N SER A 23 15.86 -35.94 -1.17
CA SER A 23 17.13 -35.98 -1.88
C SER A 23 18.28 -35.56 -0.96
N VAL A 24 19.11 -36.51 -0.54
CA VAL A 24 20.28 -36.27 0.32
C VAL A 24 21.28 -35.37 -0.41
N SER A 25 21.47 -34.15 0.08
CA SER A 25 22.50 -33.22 -0.38
C SER A 25 23.89 -33.76 -0.04
N LYS A 26 24.84 -33.66 -0.97
CA LYS A 26 26.22 -34.18 -0.82
C LYS A 26 27.04 -33.54 0.31
N TYR A 27 26.55 -32.46 0.90
CA TYR A 27 27.15 -31.76 2.03
C TYR A 27 26.15 -31.80 3.20
N PRO A 28 26.54 -32.33 4.38
CA PRO A 28 25.73 -32.19 5.57
C PRO A 28 25.79 -30.73 6.05
N LEU A 29 24.64 -30.05 6.05
CA LEU A 29 24.53 -28.75 6.70
C LEU A 29 24.64 -28.95 8.22
N GLY A 30 25.42 -28.10 8.89
CA GLY A 30 25.54 -28.10 10.34
C GLY A 30 24.19 -27.89 11.05
N ALA A 31 24.10 -28.33 12.30
CA ALA A 31 22.87 -28.22 13.08
C ALA A 31 22.32 -26.78 13.08
N LYS A 32 21.04 -26.63 12.71
CA LYS A 32 20.38 -25.34 12.63
C LYS A 32 20.23 -24.75 14.03
N ASN A 33 20.85 -23.59 14.27
CA ASN A 33 20.72 -22.88 15.55
C ASN A 33 19.24 -22.68 15.91
N GLU A 34 18.82 -23.20 17.06
CA GLU A 34 17.43 -23.13 17.55
C GLU A 34 16.98 -21.68 17.81
N LYS A 35 17.92 -20.84 18.25
CA LYS A 35 17.76 -19.41 18.48
C LYS A 35 18.79 -18.67 17.61
N PRO A 36 18.47 -18.32 16.36
CA PRO A 36 19.36 -17.53 15.52
C PRO A 36 19.50 -16.10 16.07
N PRO A 37 20.66 -15.45 15.89
CA PRO A 37 20.85 -14.07 16.33
C PRO A 37 19.94 -13.11 15.53
N THR A 38 19.47 -12.07 16.21
CA THR A 38 18.61 -11.02 15.64
C THR A 38 19.34 -9.69 15.67
N VAL A 39 19.33 -8.97 14.54
CA VAL A 39 20.09 -7.72 14.38
C VAL A 39 19.23 -6.53 14.81
N PHE A 40 19.76 -5.71 15.71
CA PHE A 40 19.11 -4.51 16.24
C PHE A 40 19.94 -3.25 15.95
N ILE A 41 19.27 -2.15 15.58
CA ILE A 41 19.82 -0.80 15.62
C ILE A 41 19.23 -0.11 16.84
N LEU A 42 20.07 0.12 17.85
CA LEU A 42 19.67 0.73 19.12
C LEU A 42 20.09 2.22 19.18
N PRO A 43 19.42 3.06 20.01
CA PRO A 43 19.74 4.47 20.11
C PRO A 43 21.02 4.66 20.92
N LYS A 44 22.01 5.41 20.39
CA LYS A 44 23.28 5.71 21.08
C LYS A 44 23.14 6.39 22.47
N LYS A 45 21.93 6.85 22.83
CA LYS A 45 21.63 7.49 24.11
C LYS A 45 21.04 6.54 25.16
N ALA A 46 20.61 5.33 24.79
CA ALA A 46 20.01 4.40 25.74
C ALA A 46 21.06 3.90 26.75
N THR A 47 20.70 3.90 28.05
CA THR A 47 21.59 3.45 29.13
C THR A 47 21.65 1.93 29.25
N GLN A 48 22.59 1.43 30.05
CA GLN A 48 22.69 0.01 30.41
C GLN A 48 21.45 -0.51 31.18
N ASP A 49 20.64 0.38 31.75
CA ASP A 49 19.38 0.08 32.42
C ASP A 49 18.20 -0.13 31.45
N ALA A 50 18.40 0.14 30.16
CA ALA A 50 17.36 -0.10 29.17
C ALA A 50 16.98 -1.59 29.10
N ARG A 51 15.69 -1.89 29.01
CA ARG A 51 15.16 -3.26 28.92
C ARG A 51 14.25 -3.40 27.70
N ILE A 52 14.26 -4.60 27.12
CA ILE A 52 13.26 -4.99 26.14
C ILE A 52 12.06 -5.55 26.91
N VAL A 53 10.92 -4.89 26.77
CA VAL A 53 9.69 -5.15 27.52
C VAL A 53 8.54 -5.41 26.56
N ASN A 54 7.56 -6.21 26.99
CA ASN A 54 6.29 -6.33 26.28
C ASN A 54 5.30 -5.29 26.82
N LEU A 55 4.65 -4.54 25.93
CA LEU A 55 3.55 -3.62 26.24
C LEU A 55 2.38 -3.84 25.25
N PRO A 56 1.14 -3.51 25.62
CA PRO A 56 0.02 -3.46 24.69
C PRO A 56 0.27 -2.42 23.60
N ASN A 57 0.04 -2.79 22.33
CA ASN A 57 0.21 -1.89 21.20
C ASN A 57 -0.90 -0.81 21.19
N PRO A 58 -0.56 0.50 21.13
CA PRO A 58 -1.51 1.62 21.16
C PRO A 58 -2.73 1.52 20.23
N ARG A 59 -2.59 0.89 19.05
CA ARG A 59 -3.66 0.81 18.06
C ARG A 59 -4.59 -0.40 18.24
N ASN A 60 -4.12 -1.50 18.83
CA ASN A 60 -4.85 -2.77 18.81
C ASN A 60 -4.72 -3.64 20.07
N ALA A 61 -4.12 -3.11 21.15
CA ALA A 61 -3.89 -3.75 22.45
C ALA A 61 -3.04 -5.04 22.44
N LYS A 62 -2.59 -5.55 21.29
CA LYS A 62 -1.81 -6.80 21.25
C LYS A 62 -0.42 -6.60 21.86
N PRO A 63 0.12 -7.60 22.59
CA PRO A 63 1.47 -7.53 23.13
C PRO A 63 2.48 -7.28 22.01
N SER A 64 3.38 -6.33 22.24
CA SER A 64 4.43 -5.91 21.30
C SER A 64 5.68 -5.54 22.08
N ARG A 65 6.86 -5.76 21.49
CA ARG A 65 8.14 -5.46 22.14
C ARG A 65 8.55 -4.01 21.92
N TYR A 66 9.02 -3.38 22.99
CA TYR A 66 9.56 -2.03 23.03
C TYR A 66 10.88 -2.03 23.80
N LEU A 67 11.76 -1.06 23.53
CA LEU A 67 12.89 -0.77 24.40
C LEU A 67 12.47 0.40 25.30
N VAL A 68 12.51 0.23 26.61
CA VAL A 68 12.29 1.32 27.57
C VAL A 68 13.61 1.60 28.28
N CYS A 69 14.00 2.87 28.31
CA CYS A 69 15.14 3.37 29.07
C CYS A 69 14.62 4.41 30.10
N PRO A 70 14.89 4.24 31.40
CA PRO A 70 14.37 5.12 32.46
C PRO A 70 14.68 6.62 32.27
N THR A 71 15.76 6.95 31.56
CA THR A 71 16.24 8.33 31.37
C THR A 71 15.96 8.90 29.98
N THR A 72 15.87 8.07 28.93
CA THR A 72 15.69 8.54 27.54
C THR A 72 14.35 8.16 26.91
N GLY A 73 13.48 7.46 27.65
CA GLY A 73 12.10 7.18 27.26
C GLY A 73 11.90 5.86 26.51
N ILE A 74 10.85 5.81 25.70
CA ILE A 74 10.33 4.59 25.07
C ILE A 74 10.65 4.60 23.57
N TYR A 75 11.07 3.44 23.05
CA TYR A 75 11.35 3.21 21.64
C TYR A 75 10.57 2.00 21.12
N GLU A 76 9.94 2.14 19.96
CA GLU A 76 9.29 1.04 19.24
C GLU A 76 10.27 0.35 18.29
N PHE A 77 10.16 -0.97 18.16
CA PHE A 77 10.97 -1.75 17.23
C PHE A 77 10.29 -1.84 15.85
N THR A 78 10.69 -0.96 14.93
CA THR A 78 10.32 -1.06 13.52
C THR A 78 11.07 -2.23 12.87
N LYS A 79 10.34 -3.26 12.43
CA LYS A 79 10.91 -4.40 11.71
C LYS A 79 11.07 -4.09 10.22
N ILE A 80 12.32 -4.16 9.75
CA ILE A 80 12.68 -4.15 8.32
C ILE A 80 12.97 -5.60 7.93
N SER A 81 12.27 -6.11 6.92
CA SER A 81 12.46 -7.47 6.37
C SER A 81 12.74 -7.40 4.88
N ALA A 82 13.57 -8.31 4.37
CA ALA A 82 13.79 -8.45 2.93
C ALA A 82 12.49 -8.84 2.17
N PRO A 83 12.27 -8.35 0.93
CA PRO A 83 11.14 -8.78 0.10
C PRO A 83 11.19 -10.29 -0.16
N LYS A 84 10.02 -10.97 -0.12
CA LYS A 84 9.93 -12.43 -0.36
C LYS A 84 10.46 -12.88 -1.73
N SER A 85 10.49 -11.97 -2.71
CA SER A 85 11.04 -12.19 -4.05
C SER A 85 12.56 -12.09 -4.14
N MET A 86 13.22 -11.55 -3.11
CA MET A 86 14.68 -11.37 -3.04
C MET A 86 15.16 -11.78 -1.65
N PRO A 87 15.28 -13.10 -1.38
CA PRO A 87 15.69 -13.62 -0.08
C PRO A 87 17.10 -13.13 0.27
N ARG A 88 17.30 -12.79 1.55
CA ARG A 88 18.57 -12.30 2.10
C ARG A 88 18.80 -12.93 3.48
N SER A 89 20.06 -13.06 3.85
CA SER A 89 20.54 -13.53 5.15
C SER A 89 21.55 -12.51 5.72
N TRP A 90 21.89 -12.62 7.00
CA TRP A 90 23.05 -11.93 7.58
C TRP A 90 24.22 -12.90 7.75
N LEU A 91 25.42 -12.45 7.42
CA LEU A 91 26.66 -12.98 7.98
C LEU A 91 27.06 -12.06 9.14
N ILE A 92 27.25 -12.62 10.32
CA ILE A 92 27.56 -11.88 11.55
C ILE A 92 28.88 -12.44 12.09
N GLU A 93 29.93 -11.62 12.10
CA GLU A 93 31.20 -11.98 12.73
C GLU A 93 31.23 -11.43 14.15
N SER A 94 31.36 -12.35 15.12
CA SER A 94 31.65 -11.98 16.50
C SER A 94 33.17 -11.87 16.67
N ASN A 95 33.71 -10.67 16.45
CA ASN A 95 35.00 -10.32 17.03
C ASN A 95 34.85 -10.40 18.55
N GLY A 96 35.60 -11.31 19.18
CA GLY A 96 35.53 -11.51 20.63
C GLY A 96 35.93 -10.22 21.35
N VAL A 97 35.01 -9.66 22.13
CA VAL A 97 35.40 -8.76 23.21
C VAL A 97 36.18 -9.60 24.21
N GLU A 98 37.36 -9.14 24.62
CA GLU A 98 38.26 -9.90 25.48
C GLU A 98 37.75 -9.93 26.93
N ASP A 99 36.75 -10.78 27.21
CA ASP A 99 36.40 -11.20 28.56
C ASP A 99 37.61 -11.96 29.16
N ALA A 100 38.37 -11.24 29.98
CA ALA A 100 39.75 -11.59 30.35
C ALA A 100 39.86 -12.69 31.42
N SER A 101 39.25 -13.86 31.18
CA SER A 101 39.23 -14.96 32.17
C SER A 101 39.46 -16.38 31.62
N ASP A 102 39.80 -16.58 30.34
CA ASP A 102 40.11 -17.92 29.82
C ASP A 102 41.39 -17.94 28.95
N THR A 103 42.32 -18.84 29.25
CA THR A 103 43.73 -18.75 28.80
C THR A 103 44.02 -19.65 27.60
N SER A 104 43.04 -19.81 26.70
CA SER A 104 43.12 -20.71 25.54
C SER A 104 43.05 -19.96 24.20
N LYS A 105 44.20 -19.43 23.75
CA LYS A 105 44.34 -18.72 22.47
C LYS A 105 44.02 -19.62 21.27
N THR A 106 42.77 -19.62 20.83
CA THR A 106 42.35 -20.07 19.50
C THR A 106 41.65 -18.92 18.79
N ASN A 107 42.26 -18.39 17.72
CA ASN A 107 41.75 -17.25 16.95
C ASN A 107 40.58 -17.64 16.03
N ASN A 108 39.54 -18.23 16.61
CA ASN A 108 38.30 -18.58 15.92
C ASN A 108 37.35 -17.38 15.95
N SER A 109 37.45 -16.46 14.98
CA SER A 109 36.39 -15.47 14.78
C SER A 109 35.10 -16.22 14.39
N ARG A 110 34.13 -16.24 15.31
CA ARG A 110 32.99 -17.17 15.22
C ARG A 110 31.90 -16.58 14.33
N GLY A 111 32.16 -16.58 13.02
CA GLY A 111 31.18 -16.21 11.99
C GLY A 111 29.91 -17.06 12.09
N GLN A 112 28.76 -16.40 12.24
CA GLN A 112 27.44 -17.03 12.31
C GLN A 112 26.55 -16.49 11.19
N VAL A 113 25.86 -17.39 10.48
CA VAL A 113 24.89 -17.01 9.45
C VAL A 113 23.48 -17.03 10.05
N ALA A 114 22.79 -15.88 10.00
CA ALA A 114 21.37 -15.78 10.33
C ALA A 114 20.53 -15.91 9.05
N SER A 115 19.71 -16.96 8.97
CA SER A 115 18.86 -17.25 7.80
C SER A 115 17.79 -16.17 7.50
N SER A 116 17.55 -15.25 8.44
CA SER A 116 16.61 -14.14 8.32
C SER A 116 17.36 -12.82 8.26
N ALA A 117 17.36 -12.14 7.11
CA ALA A 117 17.73 -10.73 7.01
C ALA A 117 16.63 -9.81 7.58
N ASP A 118 16.22 -10.10 8.82
CA ASP A 118 15.36 -9.25 9.62
C ASP A 118 16.24 -8.28 10.42
N LEU A 119 15.85 -7.01 10.43
CA LEU A 119 16.54 -5.91 11.10
C LEU A 119 15.54 -5.11 11.92
N TYR A 120 15.81 -4.91 13.20
CA TYR A 120 14.91 -4.22 14.11
C TYR A 120 15.49 -2.85 14.50
N VAL A 121 14.81 -1.77 14.13
CA VAL A 121 15.26 -0.40 14.42
C VAL A 121 14.46 0.17 15.58
N ALA A 122 15.14 0.58 16.65
CA ALA A 122 14.51 1.23 17.80
C ALA A 122 14.28 2.73 17.53
N THR A 123 13.04 3.11 17.21
CA THR A 123 12.64 4.50 16.94
C THR A 123 11.88 5.11 18.12
N THR A 124 12.14 6.37 18.47
CA THR A 124 11.46 7.06 19.58
C THR A 124 9.95 7.15 19.34
N ILE A 125 9.15 6.68 20.29
CA ILE A 125 7.68 6.82 20.29
C ILE A 125 7.26 7.77 21.42
N ASP A 126 6.21 8.57 21.23
CA ASP A 126 5.68 9.40 22.32
C ASP A 126 4.93 8.51 23.34
N PRO A 127 5.32 8.50 24.63
CA PRO A 127 4.65 7.71 25.67
C PRO A 127 3.14 7.98 25.78
N LEU A 128 2.67 9.17 25.35
CA LEU A 128 1.24 9.49 25.26
C LEU A 128 0.42 8.38 24.58
N PHE A 129 0.93 7.78 23.50
CA PHE A 129 0.18 6.78 22.73
C PHE A 129 -0.14 5.51 23.54
N PHE A 130 0.65 5.15 24.56
CA PHE A 130 0.33 4.02 25.44
C PHE A 130 -0.76 4.36 26.46
N VAL A 131 -0.94 5.63 26.80
CA VAL A 131 -1.93 6.10 27.79
C VAL A 131 -3.31 6.35 27.15
N LEU A 132 -3.35 6.74 25.87
CA LEU A 132 -4.62 7.02 25.18
C LEU A 132 -5.64 5.86 25.19
N PRO A 133 -5.28 4.57 25.03
CA PRO A 133 -6.23 3.46 25.14
C PRO A 133 -6.89 3.31 26.52
N ALA A 134 -6.23 3.74 27.61
CA ALA A 134 -6.81 3.74 28.95
C ALA A 134 -7.83 4.87 29.13
N LEU A 135 -7.44 6.07 28.69
CA LEU A 135 -8.23 7.30 28.80
C LEU A 135 -9.49 7.25 27.95
N VAL A 136 -9.41 6.69 26.74
CA VAL A 136 -10.54 6.58 25.81
C VAL A 136 -11.31 5.31 26.11
N HIS A 137 -12.21 5.38 27.09
CA HIS A 137 -13.07 4.25 27.46
C HIS A 137 -13.91 3.81 26.25
N ALA A 138 -13.64 2.61 25.73
CA ALA A 138 -14.27 2.09 24.52
C ALA A 138 -15.80 1.87 24.66
N ASP A 139 -16.27 1.65 25.89
CA ASP A 139 -17.69 1.43 26.18
C ASP A 139 -18.50 2.73 26.08
N SER A 140 -19.57 2.69 25.29
CA SER A 140 -20.59 3.76 25.18
C SER A 140 -21.76 3.56 26.16
N SER A 141 -21.53 2.93 27.32
CA SER A 141 -22.56 2.77 28.35
C SER A 141 -22.70 4.02 29.22
N ARG A 142 -23.90 4.31 29.75
CA ARG A 142 -24.11 5.46 30.65
C ARG A 142 -23.16 5.46 31.86
N LYS A 143 -22.87 4.27 32.42
CA LYS A 143 -21.89 4.10 33.50
C LYS A 143 -20.46 4.42 33.08
N ALA A 144 -20.12 4.25 31.79
CA ALA A 144 -18.83 4.66 31.24
C ALA A 144 -18.78 6.18 30.99
N GLU A 145 -19.89 6.82 30.60
CA GLU A 145 -19.97 8.28 30.50
C GLU A 145 -19.85 8.98 31.86
N GLU A 146 -20.44 8.40 32.91
CA GLU A 146 -20.23 8.84 34.29
C GLU A 146 -18.76 8.70 34.70
N LYS A 147 -18.13 7.56 34.41
CA LYS A 147 -16.69 7.35 34.67
C LYS A 147 -15.77 8.28 33.87
N ARG A 148 -16.10 8.63 32.62
CA ARG A 148 -15.37 9.64 31.81
C ARG A 148 -15.37 11.04 32.47
N ARG A 149 -16.30 11.33 33.38
CA ARG A 149 -16.38 12.61 34.12
C ARG A 149 -15.59 12.60 35.43
N LEU A 150 -15.28 11.43 35.97
CA LEU A 150 -14.46 11.27 37.16
C LEU A 150 -12.99 11.60 36.87
N PHE A 151 -12.31 12.14 37.86
CA PHE A 151 -10.85 12.21 37.90
C PHE A 151 -10.35 10.89 38.50
N MET A 152 -9.30 10.29 37.92
CA MET A 152 -8.71 9.03 38.36
C MET A 152 -7.17 9.11 38.31
N THR A 153 -6.45 8.32 39.10
CA THR A 153 -4.98 8.33 39.09
C THR A 153 -4.40 7.73 37.80
N ILE A 154 -3.08 7.83 37.60
CA ILE A 154 -2.39 7.11 36.52
C ILE A 154 -2.55 5.59 36.62
N TYR A 155 -2.50 5.04 37.83
CA TYR A 155 -2.64 3.61 38.09
C TYR A 155 -4.05 3.13 37.74
N ASP A 156 -5.11 3.79 38.25
CA ASP A 156 -6.50 3.42 37.94
C ASP A 156 -6.83 3.47 36.43
N HIS A 157 -6.06 4.22 35.64
CA HIS A 157 -6.14 4.23 34.18
C HIS A 157 -5.35 3.09 33.55
N LEU A 158 -4.07 2.90 33.91
CA LEU A 158 -3.20 1.92 33.24
C LEU A 158 -3.44 0.47 33.66
N ASP A 159 -4.00 0.22 34.85
CA ASP A 159 -4.43 -1.12 35.30
C ASP A 159 -5.48 -1.72 34.33
N LYS A 160 -6.29 -0.85 33.70
CA LYS A 160 -7.27 -1.23 32.65
C LYS A 160 -6.61 -1.77 31.36
N LEU A 161 -5.30 -1.57 31.20
CA LEU A 161 -4.48 -2.05 30.08
C LEU A 161 -3.51 -3.16 30.48
N GLU A 162 -3.53 -3.60 31.74
CA GLU A 162 -2.70 -4.73 32.15
C GLU A 162 -3.23 -6.03 31.51
N THR A 163 -2.31 -6.94 31.24
CA THR A 163 -2.52 -8.21 30.53
C THR A 163 -1.37 -9.11 30.98
N GLU A 164 -1.57 -10.42 31.09
CA GLU A 164 -0.60 -11.34 31.70
C GLU A 164 0.80 -11.33 31.05
N GLU A 165 0.93 -10.90 29.79
CA GLU A 165 2.22 -10.72 29.09
C GLU A 165 2.83 -9.31 29.20
N SER A 166 2.16 -8.35 29.85
CA SER A 166 2.50 -6.92 29.88
C SER A 166 3.41 -6.57 31.07
N HIS A 167 4.42 -5.73 30.84
CA HIS A 167 5.35 -5.28 31.88
C HIS A 167 5.01 -3.86 32.39
N MET A 168 3.76 -3.40 32.19
CA MET A 168 3.34 -2.02 32.49
C MET A 168 3.55 -1.66 33.97
N SER A 169 3.12 -2.52 34.89
CA SER A 169 3.29 -2.34 36.34
C SER A 169 4.75 -2.41 36.83
N GLU A 170 5.66 -3.04 36.07
CA GLU A 170 7.11 -2.96 36.33
C GLU A 170 7.65 -1.59 35.92
N ILE A 171 7.31 -1.13 34.72
CA ILE A 171 7.80 0.13 34.14
C ILE A 171 7.30 1.35 34.93
N LEU A 172 6.09 1.27 35.51
CA LEU A 172 5.54 2.31 36.39
C LEU A 172 6.26 2.43 37.75
N ARG A 173 7.14 1.49 38.11
CA ARG A 173 8.04 1.62 39.27
C ARG A 173 9.29 2.45 38.94
N TRP A 174 9.55 2.74 37.67
CA TRP A 174 10.69 3.56 37.26
C TRP A 174 10.27 5.02 37.22
N GLU A 175 10.72 5.80 38.21
CA GLU A 175 10.32 7.19 38.42
C GLU A 175 10.46 8.08 37.17
N GLY A 176 11.53 7.90 36.40
CA GLY A 176 11.73 8.63 35.13
C GLY A 176 10.71 8.28 34.03
N THR A 177 10.19 7.05 34.01
CA THR A 177 9.12 6.66 33.08
C THR A 177 7.74 7.05 33.60
N ARG A 178 7.50 6.95 34.92
CA ARG A 178 6.26 7.36 35.60
C ARG A 178 6.00 8.85 35.39
N SER A 179 6.94 9.70 35.81
CA SER A 179 6.86 11.16 35.64
C SER A 179 6.76 11.59 34.18
N LEU A 180 7.41 10.87 33.25
CA LEU A 180 7.25 11.08 31.82
C LEU A 180 5.82 10.77 31.34
N LEU A 181 5.25 9.62 31.71
CA LEU A 181 3.86 9.25 31.38
C LEU A 181 2.85 10.25 31.95
N GLU A 182 3.02 10.66 33.21
CA GLU A 182 2.20 11.68 33.88
C GLU A 182 2.29 13.04 33.18
N SER A 183 3.49 13.49 32.81
CA SER A 183 3.71 14.72 32.04
C SER A 183 3.05 14.68 30.65
N ARG A 184 3.10 13.53 29.96
CA ARG A 184 2.41 13.34 28.68
C ARG A 184 0.88 13.31 28.85
N MET A 185 0.38 12.72 29.93
CA MET A 185 -1.05 12.65 30.25
C MET A 185 -1.61 14.02 30.69
N ALA A 186 -0.91 14.76 31.54
CA ALA A 186 -1.27 16.12 31.99
C ALA A 186 -1.50 17.09 30.82
N ALA A 187 -0.76 16.93 29.72
CA ALA A 187 -0.92 17.75 28.52
C ALA A 187 -2.27 17.50 27.80
N VAL A 188 -2.80 16.27 27.87
CA VAL A 188 -4.03 15.83 27.19
C VAL A 188 -5.26 15.86 28.13
N CYS A 189 -5.05 15.73 29.43
CA CYS A 189 -6.09 15.70 30.43
C CYS A 189 -6.35 17.07 31.07
N ASP A 190 -7.47 17.19 31.77
CA ASP A 190 -7.59 18.09 32.90
C ASP A 190 -7.02 17.40 34.15
N THR A 191 -6.26 18.14 34.94
CA THR A 191 -5.60 17.67 36.16
C THR A 191 -6.24 18.28 37.40
N ALA A 192 -6.40 17.48 38.45
CA ALA A 192 -6.78 17.93 39.78
C ALA A 192 -5.81 17.35 40.83
N ASP A 193 -5.61 18.07 41.93
CA ASP A 193 -4.92 17.53 43.11
C ASP A 193 -5.89 16.62 43.88
N GLY A 194 -5.50 15.36 44.06
CA GLY A 194 -6.26 14.33 44.77
C GLY A 194 -5.97 14.22 46.26
N GLY A 195 -5.15 15.12 46.82
CA GLY A 195 -4.63 15.02 48.19
C GLY A 195 -3.26 14.35 48.26
N GLY A 196 -2.40 14.61 47.28
CA GLY A 196 -1.04 14.06 47.16
C GLY A 196 -0.74 13.44 45.79
N ASP A 197 -1.74 12.78 45.19
CA ASP A 197 -1.67 12.24 43.83
C ASP A 197 -2.31 13.19 42.81
N ILE A 198 -1.74 13.26 41.60
CA ILE A 198 -2.37 13.96 40.48
C ILE A 198 -3.46 13.06 39.89
N MET A 199 -4.69 13.56 39.84
CA MET A 199 -5.81 12.87 39.20
C MET A 199 -6.10 13.47 37.82
N PHE A 200 -6.44 12.61 36.86
CA PHE A 200 -6.53 12.94 35.44
C PHE A 200 -7.91 12.59 34.86
N ARG A 201 -8.47 13.53 34.10
CA ARG A 201 -9.71 13.36 33.31
C ARG A 201 -9.43 13.73 31.84
N LEU A 202 -9.81 12.90 30.88
CA LEU A 202 -9.58 13.16 29.46
C LEU A 202 -10.27 14.45 28.98
N ASN A 203 -9.56 15.26 28.20
CA ASN A 203 -10.11 16.47 27.55
C ASN A 203 -9.89 16.37 26.03
N GLU A 204 -10.98 16.13 25.30
CA GLU A 204 -10.94 15.87 23.85
C GLU A 204 -10.36 17.04 23.04
N LYS A 205 -10.57 18.29 23.49
CA LYS A 205 -10.02 19.49 22.84
C LYS A 205 -8.50 19.58 23.00
N LYS A 206 -7.97 19.29 24.20
CA LYS A 206 -6.52 19.19 24.44
C LYS A 206 -5.90 18.04 23.63
N LEU A 207 -6.56 16.89 23.58
CA LEU A 207 -6.12 15.74 22.77
C LEU A 207 -6.01 16.12 21.29
N PHE A 208 -7.08 16.64 20.70
CA PHE A 208 -7.11 17.05 19.31
C PHE A 208 -6.01 18.09 18.99
N ALA A 209 -5.87 19.12 19.83
CA ALA A 209 -4.83 20.14 19.66
C ALA A 209 -3.40 19.54 19.68
N ILE A 210 -3.14 18.53 20.52
CA ILE A 210 -1.82 17.87 20.59
C ILE A 210 -1.57 16.95 19.39
N ILE A 211 -2.57 16.20 18.92
CA ILE A 211 -2.45 15.39 17.69
C ILE A 211 -2.27 16.28 16.46
N LEU A 212 -2.99 17.41 16.37
CA LEU A 212 -2.82 18.38 15.30
C LEU A 212 -1.45 19.07 15.35
N ASN A 213 -0.95 19.42 16.54
CA ASN A 213 0.41 19.97 16.72
C ASN A 213 1.48 18.97 16.27
N LYS A 214 1.31 17.67 16.57
CA LYS A 214 2.18 16.60 16.06
C LYS A 214 2.14 16.50 14.54
N ALA A 215 0.96 16.56 13.92
CA ALA A 215 0.84 16.56 12.46
C ALA A 215 1.55 17.78 11.85
N ARG A 216 1.35 18.99 12.39
CA ARG A 216 2.06 20.20 11.95
C ARG A 216 3.58 20.06 12.09
N LYS A 217 4.09 19.53 13.21
CA LYS A 217 5.53 19.27 13.41
C LYS A 217 6.10 18.22 12.44
N MET A 218 5.31 17.20 12.11
CA MET A 218 5.67 16.21 11.09
C MET A 218 5.75 16.82 9.67
N CYS A 219 5.00 17.89 9.39
CA CYS A 219 5.09 18.64 8.13
C CYS A 219 6.22 19.69 8.11
N GLN A 220 6.63 20.23 9.26
CA GLN A 220 7.63 21.31 9.36
C GLN A 220 9.03 20.90 8.87
N GLY A 221 9.36 19.60 8.85
CA GLY A 221 10.59 19.07 8.25
C GLY A 221 10.41 18.44 6.86
N GLY A 222 9.21 18.57 6.27
CA GLY A 222 8.77 17.74 5.13
C GLY A 222 8.39 16.31 5.55
N LEU A 223 7.55 15.64 4.75
CA LEU A 223 7.31 14.20 4.93
C LEU A 223 8.51 13.40 4.42
N ALA A 224 8.66 12.16 4.90
CA ALA A 224 9.66 11.24 4.34
C ALA A 224 9.46 11.12 2.81
N PRO A 225 10.53 11.16 1.97
CA PRO A 225 10.38 11.31 0.52
C PRO A 225 9.44 10.30 -0.14
N SER A 226 9.46 9.04 0.29
CA SER A 226 8.59 7.97 -0.23
C SER A 226 7.11 8.08 0.20
N MET A 227 6.78 8.96 1.15
CA MET A 227 5.40 9.33 1.50
C MET A 227 4.98 10.61 0.78
N GLU A 228 5.88 11.61 0.72
CA GLU A 228 5.68 12.84 -0.06
C GLU A 228 5.36 12.50 -1.54
N GLU A 229 6.17 11.65 -2.16
CA GLU A 229 6.00 11.19 -3.55
C GLU A 229 4.65 10.48 -3.79
N LYS A 230 4.18 9.68 -2.82
CA LYS A 230 3.01 8.79 -3.00
C LYS A 230 1.69 9.40 -2.58
N PHE A 231 1.70 10.25 -1.55
CA PHE A 231 0.50 10.81 -0.92
C PHE A 231 0.37 12.32 -1.10
N VAL A 232 1.42 13.02 -1.54
CA VAL A 232 1.36 14.44 -1.88
C VAL A 232 1.50 14.61 -3.39
N THR A 233 2.67 14.36 -3.99
CA THR A 233 2.89 14.69 -5.41
C THR A 233 1.99 13.87 -6.33
N LYS A 234 2.04 12.54 -6.30
CA LYS A 234 1.18 11.67 -7.14
C LYS A 234 -0.31 11.75 -6.82
N ALA A 235 -0.68 12.24 -5.64
CA ALA A 235 -2.08 12.48 -5.29
C ALA A 235 -2.62 13.74 -5.99
N LEU A 236 -1.81 14.80 -6.03
CA LEU A 236 -2.09 16.11 -6.62
C LEU A 236 -1.74 16.19 -8.12
N GLU A 237 -1.00 15.23 -8.66
CA GLU A 237 -0.56 15.19 -10.06
C GLU A 237 -1.75 15.12 -11.05
N ALA A 238 -1.85 16.13 -11.92
CA ALA A 238 -2.85 16.17 -12.97
C ALA A 238 -2.57 15.09 -14.05
N PRO A 239 -3.60 14.41 -14.60
CA PRO A 239 -3.39 13.39 -15.61
C PRO A 239 -2.92 14.03 -16.93
N VAL A 240 -1.72 13.66 -17.39
CA VAL A 240 -1.21 14.12 -18.70
C VAL A 240 -2.18 13.70 -19.81
N GLN A 241 -2.89 14.69 -20.35
CA GLN A 241 -3.67 14.55 -21.57
C GLN A 241 -2.71 14.74 -22.75
N VAL A 242 -2.37 13.64 -23.42
CA VAL A 242 -1.64 13.71 -24.68
C VAL A 242 -2.62 14.20 -25.75
N SER A 243 -2.60 15.51 -26.00
CA SER A 243 -3.29 16.13 -27.12
C SER A 243 -2.73 15.55 -28.43
N SER A 244 -3.47 14.62 -29.03
CA SER A 244 -3.14 14.06 -30.34
C SER A 244 -3.37 15.12 -31.43
N GLN A 245 -2.44 16.06 -31.53
CA GLN A 245 -2.43 17.19 -32.45
C GLN A 245 -2.61 16.66 -33.88
N ARG A 246 -3.84 16.78 -34.40
CA ARG A 246 -4.15 16.42 -35.78
C ARG A 246 -3.52 17.47 -36.69
N SER A 247 -2.37 17.14 -37.26
CA SER A 247 -1.81 17.82 -38.43
C SER A 247 -2.81 17.74 -39.59
N SER A 248 -3.64 18.77 -39.74
CA SER A 248 -4.59 18.89 -40.85
C SER A 248 -3.85 19.38 -42.10
N ASP A 249 -3.49 18.42 -42.95
CA ASP A 249 -2.90 18.64 -44.29
C ASP A 249 -3.77 19.63 -45.09
N SER A 250 -3.20 20.76 -45.51
CA SER A 250 -3.86 21.78 -46.32
C SER A 250 -2.99 22.17 -47.52
N LYS A 251 -2.81 21.23 -48.44
CA LYS A 251 -2.15 21.48 -49.72
C LYS A 251 -3.01 22.36 -50.61
N GLN A 252 -2.54 23.57 -50.91
CA GLN A 252 -2.95 24.27 -52.13
C GLN A 252 -1.78 25.08 -52.69
N ALA A 253 -1.66 25.11 -54.01
CA ALA A 253 -0.57 25.77 -54.71
C ALA A 253 -1.09 26.49 -55.95
N LYS A 254 -0.60 27.71 -56.20
CA LYS A 254 -0.28 28.22 -57.56
C LYS A 254 0.51 29.53 -57.51
N SER A 255 1.21 29.74 -58.62
CA SER A 255 2.04 30.88 -59.07
C SER A 255 1.32 32.26 -59.00
N SER A 256 1.98 33.41 -59.21
CA SER A 256 3.09 33.67 -60.15
C SER A 256 3.83 35.00 -59.92
N THR A 257 5.12 35.07 -60.32
CA THR A 257 5.81 36.20 -61.02
C THR A 257 5.84 37.58 -60.31
N GLU A 258 6.94 38.30 -60.06
CA GLU A 258 8.32 38.42 -60.60
C GLU A 258 9.22 39.07 -59.48
N LYS A 259 10.55 39.35 -59.49
CA LYS A 259 11.68 39.49 -60.45
C LYS A 259 13.01 38.95 -59.85
N GLY A 260 14.09 38.94 -60.66
CA GLY A 260 15.49 38.78 -60.22
C GLY A 260 16.34 40.05 -60.45
N PRO A 261 17.68 39.99 -60.69
CA PRO A 261 18.52 38.79 -60.87
C PRO A 261 19.83 38.75 -60.03
N GLY A 262 20.54 37.62 -60.04
CA GLY A 262 21.90 37.48 -59.49
C GLY A 262 22.53 36.09 -59.74
N SER A 263 23.74 36.05 -60.33
CA SER A 263 24.53 34.84 -60.66
C SER A 263 25.08 34.13 -59.40
N GLY A 264 25.32 32.81 -59.35
CA GLY A 264 25.11 31.75 -60.36
C GLY A 264 25.55 30.35 -59.89
N GLU A 265 25.32 29.34 -60.75
CA GLU A 265 26.16 28.15 -61.10
C GLU A 265 27.25 27.65 -60.09
N SER A 266 27.38 26.37 -59.71
CA SER A 266 26.91 25.09 -60.33
C SER A 266 26.49 23.99 -59.33
N THR A 267 25.68 23.03 -59.80
CA THR A 267 25.62 21.60 -59.35
C THR A 267 26.42 20.72 -60.36
N PRO A 268 26.57 19.36 -60.25
CA PRO A 268 25.82 18.34 -59.48
C PRO A 268 26.79 17.31 -58.77
N GLN A 269 26.53 16.03 -58.42
CA GLN A 269 25.35 15.12 -58.44
C GLN A 269 25.58 13.90 -57.50
N THR A 270 24.50 13.31 -56.93
CA THR A 270 24.37 11.85 -56.53
C THR A 270 25.33 11.26 -55.45
N GLU A 271 25.19 10.05 -54.86
CA GLU A 271 24.23 8.91 -54.98
C GLU A 271 23.64 8.46 -53.60
N SER A 272 22.68 7.53 -53.66
CA SER A 272 22.01 6.81 -52.56
C SER A 272 22.89 5.83 -51.76
N ALA A 273 22.45 5.44 -50.55
CA ALA A 273 22.30 4.02 -50.15
C ALA A 273 21.64 3.85 -48.77
N ASP A 274 20.85 2.77 -48.61
CA ASP A 274 20.35 2.29 -47.31
C ASP A 274 21.45 1.69 -46.43
N SER A 275 21.23 1.71 -45.11
CA SER A 275 21.64 0.61 -44.22
C SER A 275 20.82 0.58 -42.94
N GLN A 276 19.88 -0.37 -42.86
CA GLN A 276 19.29 -0.81 -41.60
C GLN A 276 20.28 -1.75 -40.89
N SER A 277 20.51 -1.55 -39.59
CA SER A 277 20.74 -2.68 -38.68
C SER A 277 20.39 -2.30 -37.23
N THR A 278 20.23 -3.32 -36.39
CA THR A 278 19.73 -3.20 -35.01
C THR A 278 20.66 -3.91 -34.02
N THR A 279 20.38 -3.67 -32.73
CA THR A 279 20.62 -4.55 -31.55
C THR A 279 21.66 -4.13 -30.49
N ALA A 280 21.13 -4.07 -29.26
CA ALA A 280 21.61 -4.73 -28.04
C ALA A 280 22.81 -4.21 -27.21
N THR A 281 22.44 -3.68 -26.04
CA THR A 281 22.93 -4.06 -24.69
C THR A 281 24.34 -3.67 -24.19
N SER A 282 24.31 -2.72 -23.25
CA SER A 282 24.70 -2.91 -21.82
C SER A 282 26.16 -2.76 -21.37
N GLN A 283 26.25 -2.37 -20.09
CA GLN A 283 27.44 -2.19 -19.23
C GLN A 283 28.34 -1.01 -19.64
N SER A 284 28.54 0.09 -18.87
CA SER A 284 28.58 0.40 -17.42
C SER A 284 29.99 0.44 -16.85
N ASP A 285 30.44 1.63 -16.48
CA ASP A 285 31.55 1.82 -15.53
C ASP A 285 31.40 3.14 -14.74
N LEU A 286 32.10 3.24 -13.61
CA LEU A 286 32.08 4.39 -12.71
C LEU A 286 33.45 5.07 -12.65
N SER A 287 33.48 6.40 -12.69
CA SER A 287 34.61 7.24 -12.26
C SER A 287 34.13 8.63 -11.89
N ALA A 288 34.93 9.37 -11.12
CA ALA A 288 34.50 10.55 -10.38
C ALA A 288 35.21 11.85 -10.78
N ASP A 289 34.84 12.92 -10.07
CA ASP A 289 35.53 14.21 -9.90
C ASP A 289 35.38 15.35 -10.94
N SER A 290 34.54 16.30 -10.54
CA SER A 290 34.95 17.69 -10.23
C SER A 290 35.53 18.61 -11.32
N GLN A 291 34.70 19.52 -11.86
CA GLN A 291 34.82 20.98 -11.61
C GLN A 291 33.62 21.77 -12.21
N ALA A 292 33.64 23.12 -12.17
CA ALA A 292 32.44 23.98 -12.19
C ALA A 292 32.38 25.03 -13.33
N SER A 293 31.15 25.49 -13.59
CA SER A 293 30.75 26.78 -14.21
C SER A 293 31.28 27.18 -15.60
N THR A 294 30.36 27.33 -16.57
CA THR A 294 30.06 28.66 -17.14
C THR A 294 28.70 28.77 -17.84
N ALA A 295 28.20 30.00 -17.85
CA ALA A 295 27.01 30.60 -18.44
C ALA A 295 26.35 30.01 -19.72
N ALA A 296 25.02 30.00 -19.66
CA ALA A 296 24.07 30.55 -20.65
C ALA A 296 24.14 30.13 -22.14
N THR A 297 23.16 29.32 -22.54
CA THR A 297 22.49 29.43 -23.85
C THR A 297 20.98 29.55 -23.62
N SER A 298 20.40 30.68 -24.00
CA SER A 298 18.95 30.88 -24.05
C SER A 298 18.36 30.13 -25.25
N VAL A 299 17.40 29.24 -24.99
CA VAL A 299 16.49 28.72 -26.01
C VAL A 299 15.07 29.02 -25.58
N GLU A 300 14.46 29.99 -26.25
CA GLU A 300 13.01 30.13 -26.30
C GLU A 300 12.51 29.06 -27.28
N ASP A 301 11.64 28.17 -26.80
CA ASP A 301 10.88 27.24 -27.66
C ASP A 301 9.42 27.32 -27.24
N ASP A 302 8.58 27.85 -28.13
CA ASP A 302 7.18 28.23 -27.84
C ASP A 302 6.25 27.01 -28.00
N GLY A 303 6.45 26.04 -27.11
CA GLY A 303 5.70 24.78 -27.07
C GLY A 303 4.51 24.85 -26.10
N ASP A 304 3.32 25.15 -26.63
CA ASP A 304 2.08 25.32 -25.85
C ASP A 304 1.57 24.03 -25.18
N VAL A 305 2.15 23.68 -24.02
CA VAL A 305 1.70 22.57 -23.16
C VAL A 305 0.68 23.08 -22.14
N VAL A 306 -0.53 23.40 -22.63
CA VAL A 306 -1.66 23.82 -21.79
C VAL A 306 -1.97 22.77 -20.72
N SER A 307 -2.24 23.21 -19.48
CA SER A 307 -2.65 22.41 -18.32
C SER A 307 -1.55 21.66 -17.54
N ALA A 308 -0.32 22.17 -17.55
CA ALA A 308 0.53 22.05 -16.35
C ALA A 308 -0.07 22.91 -15.20
N VAL A 309 -1.15 22.42 -14.57
CA VAL A 309 -1.83 23.11 -13.46
C VAL A 309 -0.87 23.19 -12.27
N LYS A 310 -0.22 24.34 -12.10
CA LYS A 310 0.69 24.62 -10.99
C LYS A 310 -0.09 24.58 -9.68
N VAL A 311 0.06 23.48 -8.94
CA VAL A 311 -0.55 23.29 -7.62
C VAL A 311 -0.06 24.40 -6.70
N SER A 312 -0.99 25.12 -6.04
CA SER A 312 -0.60 26.12 -5.03
C SER A 312 0.10 25.44 -3.85
N ASP A 313 1.18 26.05 -3.36
CA ASP A 313 1.93 25.57 -2.18
C ASP A 313 1.04 25.41 -0.95
N ASP A 314 -0.05 26.20 -0.83
CA ASP A 314 -1.06 26.05 0.23
C ASP A 314 -1.80 24.71 0.13
N VAL A 315 -2.18 24.29 -1.09
CA VAL A 315 -2.86 23.00 -1.34
C VAL A 315 -1.89 21.84 -1.06
N VAL A 316 -0.62 22.00 -1.41
CA VAL A 316 0.46 21.06 -1.05
C VAL A 316 0.61 20.98 0.48
N HIS A 317 0.59 22.11 1.19
CA HIS A 317 0.68 22.15 2.65
C HIS A 317 -0.53 21.48 3.34
N LEU A 318 -1.75 21.78 2.88
CA LEU A 318 -2.98 21.14 3.37
C LEU A 318 -2.94 19.62 3.16
N GLN A 319 -2.47 19.14 1.99
CA GLN A 319 -2.35 17.72 1.72
C GLN A 319 -1.24 17.04 2.55
N ARG A 320 -0.10 17.71 2.76
CA ARG A 320 0.94 17.24 3.71
C ARG A 320 0.35 17.06 5.11
N LEU A 321 -0.43 18.02 5.59
CA LEU A 321 -1.04 17.98 6.92
C LEU A 321 -2.11 16.87 7.04
N ARG A 322 -3.00 16.74 6.05
CA ARG A 322 -3.99 15.66 5.97
C ARG A 322 -3.31 14.28 5.97
N THR A 323 -2.21 14.16 5.23
CA THR A 323 -1.38 12.94 5.18
C THR A 323 -0.72 12.64 6.53
N ALA A 324 -0.09 13.63 7.17
CA ALA A 324 0.54 13.48 8.48
C ALA A 324 -0.45 13.07 9.58
N PHE A 325 -1.61 13.73 9.62
CA PHE A 325 -2.67 13.43 10.58
C PHE A 325 -3.24 12.02 10.37
N SER A 326 -3.49 11.63 9.12
CA SER A 326 -3.93 10.28 8.73
C SER A 326 -2.87 9.21 9.06
N PHE A 327 -1.58 9.50 8.86
CA PHE A 327 -0.48 8.60 9.24
C PHE A 327 -0.45 8.37 10.75
N ILE A 328 -0.49 9.44 11.57
CA ILE A 328 -0.51 9.32 13.03
C ILE A 328 -1.73 8.52 13.50
N SER A 329 -2.92 8.87 12.98
CA SER A 329 -4.19 8.23 13.35
C SER A 329 -4.26 6.76 12.95
N SER A 330 -3.74 6.39 11.78
CA SER A 330 -3.72 5.01 11.30
C SER A 330 -2.59 4.15 11.88
N ARG A 331 -1.57 4.75 12.51
CA ARG A 331 -0.46 4.00 13.13
C ARG A 331 -0.61 3.83 14.64
N TYR A 332 -0.93 4.91 15.36
CA TYR A 332 -0.78 4.97 16.82
C TYR A 332 -2.09 5.08 17.60
N LEU A 333 -3.23 5.30 16.94
CA LEU A 333 -4.53 5.46 17.59
C LEU A 333 -5.45 4.26 17.35
N THR A 334 -6.38 4.03 18.28
CA THR A 334 -7.47 3.06 18.12
C THR A 334 -8.47 3.53 17.05
N SER A 335 -9.18 2.60 16.42
CA SER A 335 -10.04 2.93 15.27
C SER A 335 -11.21 3.86 15.60
N SER A 336 -11.73 3.82 16.83
CA SER A 336 -12.77 4.72 17.32
C SER A 336 -12.24 6.13 17.56
N LEU A 337 -11.07 6.25 18.17
CA LEU A 337 -10.43 7.55 18.40
C LEU A 337 -10.03 8.21 17.08
N ALA A 338 -9.53 7.42 16.12
CA ALA A 338 -9.15 7.90 14.79
C ALA A 338 -10.36 8.50 14.03
N THR A 339 -11.57 7.94 14.15
CA THR A 339 -12.77 8.53 13.53
C THR A 339 -13.23 9.79 14.25
N GLN A 340 -13.29 9.80 15.60
CA GLN A 340 -13.67 10.98 16.39
C GLN A 340 -12.75 12.20 16.14
N LEU A 341 -11.44 11.97 16.05
CA LEU A 341 -10.48 13.03 15.76
C LEU A 341 -10.52 13.45 14.27
N SER A 342 -10.93 12.57 13.36
CA SER A 342 -11.12 12.92 11.94
C SER A 342 -12.36 13.78 11.71
N SER A 343 -13.48 13.56 12.43
CA SER A 343 -14.61 14.49 12.39
C SER A 343 -14.23 15.85 12.99
N SER A 344 -13.52 15.86 14.13
CA SER A 344 -13.00 17.09 14.76
C SER A 344 -12.02 17.89 13.88
N LEU A 345 -11.43 17.26 12.85
CA LEU A 345 -10.57 17.91 11.86
C LEU A 345 -11.37 18.52 10.70
N ALA A 346 -12.49 17.90 10.32
CA ALA A 346 -13.42 18.44 9.33
C ALA A 346 -14.24 19.62 9.88
N ASP A 347 -14.53 19.61 11.19
CA ASP A 347 -15.16 20.72 11.91
C ASP A 347 -14.21 21.93 11.96
N GLN A 348 -14.42 22.89 11.04
CA GLN A 348 -13.59 24.10 10.87
C GLN A 348 -13.43 24.92 12.17
N THR A 349 -14.44 24.90 13.03
CA THR A 349 -14.47 25.60 14.33
C THR A 349 -13.54 24.99 15.39
N THR A 350 -13.19 23.70 15.27
CA THR A 350 -12.23 23.02 16.15
C THR A 350 -10.86 22.84 15.50
N SER A 351 -10.79 22.68 14.18
CA SER A 351 -9.52 22.54 13.46
C SER A 351 -8.76 23.87 13.33
N GLY A 352 -9.47 24.99 13.14
CA GLY A 352 -8.89 26.28 12.77
C GLY A 352 -8.15 26.25 11.43
N ILE A 353 -8.50 25.29 10.55
CA ILE A 353 -7.89 25.08 9.23
C ILE A 353 -9.01 24.78 8.24
N ASP A 354 -9.03 25.51 7.12
CA ASP A 354 -9.92 25.20 6.01
C ASP A 354 -9.29 24.18 5.06
N PHE A 355 -10.00 23.08 4.80
CA PHE A 355 -9.64 22.07 3.81
C PHE A 355 -10.44 22.19 2.50
N ALA A 356 -11.42 23.09 2.41
CA ALA A 356 -12.23 23.30 1.21
C ALA A 356 -11.39 23.60 -0.06
N PRO A 357 -10.27 24.36 -0.03
CA PRO A 357 -9.41 24.53 -1.21
C PRO A 357 -8.81 23.22 -1.72
N LEU A 358 -8.46 22.31 -0.79
CA LEU A 358 -7.90 21.00 -1.12
C LEU A 358 -8.97 20.04 -1.65
N ASP A 359 -10.15 20.00 -1.02
CA ASP A 359 -11.26 19.15 -1.49
C ASP A 359 -11.85 19.65 -2.82
N ALA A 360 -11.92 20.97 -3.05
CA ALA A 360 -12.25 21.56 -4.35
C ALA A 360 -11.25 21.10 -5.43
N TYR A 361 -9.95 21.24 -5.19
CA TYR A 361 -8.91 20.77 -6.10
C TYR A 361 -9.00 19.25 -6.38
N TYR A 362 -9.39 18.45 -5.39
CA TYR A 362 -9.66 17.03 -5.62
C TYR A 362 -10.90 16.78 -6.50
N THR A 363 -11.95 17.59 -6.44
CA THR A 363 -13.08 17.47 -7.39
C THR A 363 -12.68 17.84 -8.82
N GLU A 364 -11.81 18.84 -9.00
CA GLU A 364 -11.27 19.20 -10.31
C GLU A 364 -10.34 18.11 -10.87
N LEU A 365 -9.43 17.57 -10.05
CA LEU A 365 -8.61 16.41 -10.43
C LEU A 365 -9.46 15.19 -10.76
N ALA A 366 -10.54 14.92 -10.02
CA ALA A 366 -11.45 13.82 -10.33
C ALA A 366 -12.15 14.02 -11.68
N LYS A 367 -12.60 15.25 -11.99
CA LYS A 367 -13.17 15.62 -13.28
C LYS A 367 -12.14 15.45 -14.42
N LEU A 368 -10.93 15.99 -14.28
CA LEU A 368 -9.86 15.86 -15.27
C LEU A 368 -9.44 14.39 -15.49
N ARG A 369 -9.42 13.56 -14.44
CA ARG A 369 -9.14 12.12 -14.53
C ARG A 369 -10.27 11.36 -15.23
N ALA A 370 -11.53 11.72 -15.00
CA ALA A 370 -12.67 11.15 -15.72
C ALA A 370 -12.67 11.56 -17.21
N GLU A 371 -12.37 12.82 -17.51
CA GLU A 371 -12.28 13.35 -18.87
C GLU A 371 -11.09 12.77 -19.66
N ALA A 372 -9.93 12.61 -19.01
CA ALA A 372 -8.77 11.91 -19.57
C ALA A 372 -9.04 10.41 -19.80
N ALA A 373 -9.86 9.77 -18.97
CA ALA A 373 -10.30 8.38 -19.20
C ALA A 373 -11.29 8.28 -20.38
N ALA A 374 -12.25 9.21 -20.47
CA ALA A 374 -13.22 9.25 -21.57
C ALA A 374 -12.57 9.54 -22.92
N SER A 375 -11.65 10.52 -23.00
CA SER A 375 -10.92 10.84 -24.23
C SER A 375 -10.00 9.70 -24.70
N ARG A 376 -9.35 8.98 -23.77
CA ARG A 376 -8.60 7.74 -24.10
C ARG A 376 -9.51 6.65 -24.65
N ALA A 377 -10.66 6.40 -24.03
CA ALA A 377 -11.64 5.43 -24.53
C ALA A 377 -12.14 5.78 -25.95
N ILE A 378 -12.50 7.06 -26.19
CA ILE A 378 -12.89 7.56 -27.52
C ILE A 378 -11.75 7.37 -28.54
N GLY A 379 -10.50 7.65 -28.15
CA GLY A 379 -9.32 7.43 -28.97
C GLY A 379 -9.14 5.97 -29.39
N ASP A 380 -9.23 5.01 -28.46
CA ASP A 380 -9.04 3.59 -28.74
C ASP A 380 -10.13 3.02 -29.67
N TYR A 381 -11.38 3.51 -29.62
CA TYR A 381 -12.41 3.13 -30.58
C TYR A 381 -12.04 3.49 -32.03
N THR A 382 -11.27 4.56 -32.26
CA THR A 382 -10.85 4.96 -33.61
C THR A 382 -9.73 4.11 -34.18
N LYS A 383 -8.84 3.55 -33.35
CA LYS A 383 -7.67 2.77 -33.81
C LYS A 383 -7.94 1.31 -34.16
N LYS A 384 -9.17 0.80 -33.94
CA LYS A 384 -9.55 -0.60 -34.26
C LYS A 384 -10.88 -0.80 -35.00
N ARG A 385 -11.51 0.26 -35.53
CA ARG A 385 -12.73 0.13 -36.37
C ARG A 385 -12.51 0.59 -37.81
N GLY A 386 -11.52 0.00 -38.47
CA GLY A 386 -11.28 0.16 -39.91
C GLY A 386 -11.85 -0.96 -40.80
N LEU A 387 -11.96 -2.21 -40.29
CA LEU A 387 -12.12 -3.39 -41.18
C LEU A 387 -13.01 -4.56 -40.70
N ASP A 388 -13.43 -4.64 -39.43
CA ASP A 388 -14.15 -5.85 -38.92
C ASP A 388 -15.44 -5.55 -38.13
N ALA A 389 -15.82 -4.28 -37.96
CA ALA A 389 -17.00 -3.93 -37.14
C ALA A 389 -18.32 -4.40 -37.79
N GLU A 390 -18.46 -4.26 -39.10
CA GLU A 390 -19.62 -4.68 -39.88
C GLU A 390 -19.68 -6.22 -40.03
N GLU A 391 -18.52 -6.89 -40.15
CA GLU A 391 -18.48 -8.35 -40.22
C GLU A 391 -18.68 -9.00 -38.85
N GLU A 392 -18.16 -8.43 -37.75
CA GLU A 392 -18.42 -8.92 -36.40
C GLU A 392 -19.89 -8.73 -35.99
N GLU A 393 -20.54 -7.62 -36.36
CA GLU A 393 -21.99 -7.45 -36.17
C GLU A 393 -22.78 -8.47 -37.02
N ALA A 394 -22.40 -8.71 -38.27
CA ALA A 394 -22.99 -9.76 -39.10
C ALA A 394 -22.77 -11.19 -38.53
N ARG A 395 -21.62 -11.47 -37.91
CA ARG A 395 -21.34 -12.74 -37.22
C ARG A 395 -22.15 -12.85 -35.92
N ALA A 396 -22.32 -11.77 -35.16
CA ALA A 396 -23.14 -11.73 -33.95
C ALA A 396 -24.62 -11.93 -34.27
N GLU A 397 -25.14 -11.29 -35.30
CA GLU A 397 -26.54 -11.44 -35.70
C GLU A 397 -26.82 -12.83 -36.31
N LYS A 398 -25.87 -13.41 -37.07
CA LYS A 398 -25.90 -14.82 -37.48
C LYS A 398 -25.91 -15.77 -36.28
N LYS A 399 -25.10 -15.53 -35.23
CA LYS A 399 -25.15 -16.31 -33.99
C LYS A 399 -26.54 -16.21 -33.33
N ARG A 400 -27.10 -15.01 -33.19
CA ARG A 400 -28.45 -14.81 -32.60
C ARG A 400 -29.54 -15.56 -33.39
N LYS A 401 -29.52 -15.47 -34.72
CA LYS A 401 -30.44 -16.19 -35.62
C LYS A 401 -30.28 -17.71 -35.50
N LEU A 402 -29.06 -18.23 -35.39
CA LEU A 402 -28.79 -19.66 -35.18
C LEU A 402 -29.20 -20.17 -33.79
N GLU A 403 -29.07 -19.37 -32.74
CA GLU A 403 -29.57 -19.73 -31.41
C GLU A 403 -31.10 -19.69 -31.33
N GLU A 404 -31.74 -18.71 -31.98
CA GLU A 404 -33.20 -18.66 -32.07
C GLU A 404 -33.76 -19.84 -32.87
N GLU A 405 -33.13 -20.22 -33.98
CA GLU A 405 -33.44 -21.46 -34.69
C GLU A 405 -33.22 -22.71 -33.83
N LYS A 406 -32.11 -22.81 -33.10
CA LYS A 406 -31.85 -23.94 -32.19
C LYS A 406 -32.92 -24.00 -31.10
N LYS A 407 -33.36 -22.86 -30.55
CA LYS A 407 -34.42 -22.78 -29.54
C LYS A 407 -35.78 -23.21 -30.10
N LYS A 408 -36.13 -22.78 -31.30
CA LYS A 408 -37.32 -23.25 -32.06
C LYS A 408 -37.26 -24.77 -32.33
N LYS A 409 -36.12 -25.26 -32.81
CA LYS A 409 -35.84 -26.69 -33.03
C LYS A 409 -35.79 -27.50 -31.73
N ALA A 410 -35.53 -26.89 -30.57
CA ALA A 410 -35.61 -27.53 -29.26
C ALA A 410 -37.05 -27.56 -28.70
N SER A 411 -37.87 -26.51 -28.93
CA SER A 411 -39.28 -26.48 -28.51
C SER A 411 -40.19 -27.44 -29.29
N GLU A 412 -39.79 -27.90 -30.48
CA GLU A 412 -40.52 -28.94 -31.20
C GLU A 412 -40.38 -30.31 -30.51
N SER A 413 -41.46 -30.81 -29.90
CA SER A 413 -41.50 -32.11 -29.22
C SER A 413 -41.24 -33.29 -30.17
N ARG A 414 -40.79 -34.43 -29.63
CA ARG A 414 -40.53 -35.65 -30.43
C ARG A 414 -41.71 -36.04 -31.32
N ALA A 415 -42.92 -36.10 -30.74
CA ALA A 415 -44.14 -36.43 -31.48
C ALA A 415 -44.39 -35.51 -32.69
N SER A 416 -44.12 -34.20 -32.57
CA SER A 416 -44.27 -33.26 -33.71
C SER A 416 -43.27 -33.52 -34.84
N LYS A 417 -42.06 -33.97 -34.52
CA LYS A 417 -41.02 -34.35 -35.50
C LYS A 417 -41.28 -35.71 -36.13
N GLU A 418 -41.87 -36.65 -35.37
CA GLU A 418 -42.33 -37.96 -35.86
C GLU A 418 -43.48 -37.79 -36.85
N LEU A 419 -44.50 -36.98 -36.50
CA LEU A 419 -45.62 -36.65 -37.38
C LEU A 419 -45.17 -35.97 -38.68
N LYS A 420 -44.20 -35.04 -38.63
CA LYS A 420 -43.61 -34.42 -39.82
C LYS A 420 -42.86 -35.39 -40.75
N LYS A 421 -42.46 -36.58 -40.27
CA LYS A 421 -41.82 -37.62 -41.09
C LYS A 421 -42.81 -38.55 -41.79
N VAL A 422 -44.07 -38.59 -41.36
CA VAL A 422 -45.10 -39.38 -42.04
C VAL A 422 -45.44 -38.72 -43.37
N ASN A 423 -45.23 -39.43 -44.48
CA ASN A 423 -45.49 -38.89 -45.80
C ASN A 423 -47.01 -38.80 -46.05
N THR A 424 -47.61 -37.63 -45.81
CA THR A 424 -49.06 -37.42 -45.95
C THR A 424 -49.54 -37.29 -47.41
N ALA A 425 -48.65 -37.44 -48.40
CA ALA A 425 -49.03 -37.46 -49.80
C ALA A 425 -49.83 -38.73 -50.13
N GLY A 426 -51.12 -38.57 -50.46
CA GLY A 426 -52.04 -39.67 -50.81
C GLY A 426 -53.16 -39.93 -49.80
N MET A 427 -53.05 -39.42 -48.55
CA MET A 427 -54.11 -39.60 -47.55
C MET A 427 -55.25 -38.58 -47.76
N MET A 428 -56.45 -39.03 -48.13
CA MET A 428 -57.61 -38.15 -48.32
C MET A 428 -57.98 -37.45 -47.00
N LYS A 429 -57.92 -36.12 -46.99
CA LYS A 429 -58.34 -35.32 -45.83
C LYS A 429 -59.85 -35.41 -45.67
N LEU A 430 -60.33 -35.74 -44.46
CA LEU A 430 -61.76 -35.86 -44.16
C LEU A 430 -62.56 -34.58 -44.48
N SER A 431 -61.93 -33.41 -44.44
CA SER A 431 -62.52 -32.13 -44.88
C SER A 431 -62.91 -32.08 -46.36
N ALA A 432 -62.49 -33.03 -47.20
CA ALA A 432 -62.96 -33.17 -48.57
C ALA A 432 -64.37 -33.77 -48.67
N PHE A 433 -64.77 -34.61 -47.71
CA PHE A 433 -66.08 -35.27 -47.69
C PHE A 433 -67.22 -34.37 -47.18
N PHE A 434 -66.90 -33.28 -46.49
CA PHE A 434 -67.88 -32.30 -45.96
C PHE A 434 -68.07 -31.08 -46.86
N LYS A 435 -67.62 -31.12 -48.13
CA LYS A 435 -68.07 -30.14 -49.12
C LYS A 435 -69.52 -30.41 -49.48
N LYS A 436 -70.41 -29.52 -49.00
CA LYS A 436 -71.83 -29.50 -49.34
C LYS A 436 -72.01 -29.45 -50.88
N LYS A 437 -72.98 -30.21 -51.40
CA LYS A 437 -73.47 -30.07 -52.79
C LYS A 437 -74.18 -28.74 -53.00
#